data_AF-A0A5R8MD42-F1
#
_entry.id   AF-A0A5R8MD42-F1
#
_cell.length_a   1.000
_cell.length_b   1.000
_cell.length_c   1.000
_cell.angle_alpha   90.00
_cell.angle_beta   90.00
_cell.angle_gamma   90.00
#
_symmetry.space_group_name_H-M   'P 1'
#
loop_
_entity.id
_entity.type
_entity.pdbx_description
1 polymer ?
#
loop_
_entity_poly.entity_id
_entity_poly.type
_entity_poly.pdbx_seq_one_letter_code
_entity_poly.pdbx_strand_id
1 'polypeptide(L)'
;MIDAVNALRVTRAGPLALLQDAGRCGVRRLGVTQGGPVDLHGWAWANHLVGNAWGTPALEVTFGGLELVAERDLVVAVAGADLAATLDGEPLAGWRALAMKAGQRLAFDTPVNGLRAYLAVAGGFAAPPVLGSVACVVREGLGGHDGQGHRLAEGDHLRVSPRRAGSGGETARAAPPEARIDYRQPAELALLPGAQVGEFSGESLYRAFNASWRVDDRADRMGVRLAGPPLHCRLTSMISEGIGLGAVQVPPDGQPIALLNDRQTIGGYPRLGALTPLACSRLAQCLPGQEVRLKAVASERALADYRRFRSVFA
;
A
#
# COMPACT_ATOMS: atom_id res chain seq x y z
N MET A 1 -13.19 -2.06 27.39
CA MET A 1 -11.87 -1.96 26.72
C MET A 1 -11.23 -3.31 26.85
N ILE A 2 -10.90 -3.98 25.76
CA ILE A 2 -10.01 -5.14 25.84
C ILE A 2 -8.61 -4.55 26.01
N ASP A 3 -7.92 -4.87 27.10
CA ASP A 3 -6.59 -4.35 27.39
C ASP A 3 -5.61 -4.80 26.31
N ALA A 4 -5.27 -3.89 25.39
CA ALA A 4 -4.25 -4.15 24.39
C ALA A 4 -2.90 -4.35 25.08
N VAL A 5 -2.16 -5.35 24.62
CA VAL A 5 -0.91 -5.79 25.23
C VAL A 5 0.24 -5.59 24.26
N ASN A 6 1.40 -5.22 24.79
CA ASN A 6 2.63 -5.11 24.02
C ASN A 6 2.96 -6.44 23.32
N ALA A 7 3.39 -6.36 22.06
CA ALA A 7 3.63 -7.52 21.20
C ALA A 7 4.98 -7.46 20.49
N LEU A 8 5.31 -6.30 19.90
CA LEU A 8 6.56 -6.09 19.18
C LEU A 8 7.16 -4.75 19.63
N ARG A 9 8.44 -4.77 20.00
CA ARG A 9 9.22 -3.57 20.31
C ARG A 9 10.11 -3.23 19.12
N VAL A 10 10.13 -1.96 18.74
CA VAL A 10 10.99 -1.45 17.65
C VAL A 10 12.42 -1.25 18.18
N THR A 11 13.38 -2.02 17.66
CA THR A 11 14.80 -1.84 17.98
C THR A 11 15.52 -0.96 16.97
N ARG A 12 15.03 -0.92 15.72
CA ARG A 12 15.50 -0.03 14.66
C ARG A 12 14.33 0.34 13.77
N ALA A 13 14.07 1.62 13.53
CA ALA A 13 12.85 2.06 12.84
C ALA A 13 12.87 1.92 11.30
N GLY A 14 14.06 1.85 10.70
CA GLY A 14 14.22 1.94 9.25
C GLY A 14 13.80 3.30 8.67
N PRO A 15 13.74 3.45 7.34
CA PRO A 15 13.38 4.73 6.70
C PRO A 15 11.93 5.13 6.93
N LEU A 16 10.99 4.17 6.85
CA LEU A 16 9.57 4.42 7.06
C LEU A 16 8.80 3.12 7.36
N ALA A 17 8.17 3.06 8.53
CA ALA A 17 7.22 2.02 8.91
C ALA A 17 5.94 2.65 9.47
N LEU A 18 4.78 2.24 8.95
CA LEU A 18 3.48 2.84 9.21
C LEU A 18 2.43 1.78 9.49
N LEU A 19 1.62 1.97 10.53
CA LEU A 19 0.46 1.12 10.76
C LEU A 19 -0.67 1.47 9.78
N GLN A 20 -1.18 0.47 9.05
CA GLN A 20 -2.20 0.65 8.02
C GLN A 20 -3.33 -0.38 8.16
N ASP A 21 -4.57 0.09 8.23
CA ASP A 21 -5.78 -0.72 8.04
C ASP A 21 -6.41 -0.40 6.68
N ALA A 22 -7.67 -0.77 6.43
CA ALA A 22 -8.34 -0.47 5.15
C ALA A 22 -8.54 1.04 4.85
N GLY A 23 -8.16 1.92 5.77
CA GLY A 23 -8.29 3.37 5.65
C GLY A 23 -9.62 3.91 6.17
N ARG A 24 -9.69 5.24 6.27
CA ARG A 24 -10.84 5.99 6.79
C ARG A 24 -11.91 6.14 5.71
N CYS A 25 -13.00 5.38 5.85
CA CYS A 25 -14.13 5.48 4.92
C CYS A 25 -15.02 6.69 5.25
N GLY A 26 -15.54 7.37 4.21
CA GLY A 26 -16.55 8.43 4.36
C GLY A 26 -16.03 9.82 4.77
N VAL A 27 -14.74 9.97 5.08
CA VAL A 27 -14.19 11.23 5.62
C VAL A 27 -13.78 12.27 4.57
N ARG A 28 -13.64 11.88 3.28
CA ARG A 28 -13.12 12.78 2.22
C ARG A 28 -13.93 14.05 2.03
N ARG A 29 -15.24 14.03 2.30
CA ARG A 29 -16.11 15.22 2.25
C ARG A 29 -15.74 16.28 3.28
N LEU A 30 -14.99 15.90 4.32
CA LEU A 30 -14.47 16.78 5.38
C LEU A 30 -13.08 17.34 5.03
N GLY A 31 -12.56 17.05 3.83
CA GLY A 31 -11.19 17.41 3.45
C GLY A 31 -10.11 16.47 4.00
N VAL A 32 -10.49 15.40 4.70
CA VAL A 32 -9.56 14.46 5.35
C VAL A 32 -9.17 13.31 4.42
N THR A 33 -7.91 12.92 4.47
CA THR A 33 -7.34 11.81 3.67
C THR A 33 -7.79 10.44 4.18
N GLN A 34 -8.01 9.51 3.24
CA GLN A 34 -8.42 8.13 3.55
C GLN A 34 -7.27 7.31 4.16
N GLY A 35 -6.06 7.41 3.62
CA GLY A 35 -4.92 6.57 4.04
C GLY A 35 -5.09 5.10 3.64
N GLY A 36 -4.51 4.20 4.43
CA GLY A 36 -4.54 2.75 4.21
C GLY A 36 -3.34 2.24 3.40
N PRO A 37 -3.26 0.93 3.09
CA PRO A 37 -2.13 0.34 2.39
C PRO A 37 -2.04 0.86 0.96
N VAL A 38 -0.86 1.31 0.54
CA VAL A 38 -0.64 1.72 -0.88
C VAL A 38 -0.49 0.54 -1.83
N ASP A 39 -0.08 -0.62 -1.29
CA ASP A 39 -0.16 -1.93 -1.94
C ASP A 39 -1.19 -2.80 -1.23
N LEU A 40 -2.40 -2.76 -1.76
CA LEU A 40 -3.55 -3.50 -1.27
C LEU A 40 -3.34 -5.01 -1.36
N HIS A 41 -2.57 -5.46 -2.36
CA HIS A 41 -2.36 -6.87 -2.62
C HIS A 41 -1.44 -7.51 -1.56
N GLY A 42 -0.29 -6.89 -1.28
CA GLY A 42 0.60 -7.32 -0.19
C GLY A 42 -0.09 -7.29 1.18
N TRP A 43 -0.82 -6.20 1.48
CA TRP A 43 -1.56 -6.07 2.73
C TRP A 43 -2.65 -7.14 2.92
N ALA A 44 -3.43 -7.42 1.86
CA ALA A 44 -4.51 -8.40 1.92
C ALA A 44 -3.98 -9.81 2.18
N TRP A 45 -2.90 -10.21 1.48
CA TRP A 45 -2.27 -11.50 1.67
C TRP A 45 -1.65 -11.66 3.05
N ALA A 46 -0.92 -10.66 3.55
CA ALA A 46 -0.33 -10.72 4.89
C ALA A 46 -1.41 -11.02 5.95
N ASN A 47 -2.53 -10.29 5.92
CA ASN A 47 -3.65 -10.51 6.83
C ASN A 47 -4.32 -11.87 6.64
N HIS A 48 -4.59 -12.27 5.39
CA HIS A 48 -5.27 -13.53 5.09
C HIS A 48 -4.51 -14.76 5.58
N LEU A 49 -3.17 -14.74 5.45
CA LEU A 49 -2.30 -15.83 5.85
C LEU A 49 -2.35 -16.10 7.36
N VAL A 50 -2.50 -15.05 8.17
CA VAL A 50 -2.66 -15.19 9.63
C VAL A 50 -4.13 -15.30 10.08
N GLY A 51 -5.06 -15.38 9.13
CA GLY A 51 -6.50 -15.57 9.39
C GLY A 51 -7.24 -14.31 9.83
N ASN A 52 -6.68 -13.13 9.55
CA ASN A 52 -7.33 -11.86 9.86
C ASN A 52 -8.45 -11.55 8.86
N ALA A 53 -9.47 -10.84 9.34
CA ALA A 53 -10.54 -10.32 8.50
C ALA A 53 -10.05 -9.16 7.63
N TRP A 54 -10.81 -8.86 6.57
CA TRP A 54 -10.55 -7.65 5.79
C TRP A 54 -10.66 -6.40 6.65
N GLY A 55 -9.68 -5.51 6.54
CA GLY A 55 -9.62 -4.27 7.31
C GLY A 55 -8.80 -4.39 8.59
N THR A 56 -8.28 -5.57 8.93
CA THR A 56 -7.38 -5.71 10.08
C THR A 56 -6.07 -4.92 9.87
N PRO A 57 -5.60 -4.18 10.88
CA PRO A 57 -4.37 -3.40 10.78
C PRO A 57 -3.14 -4.29 10.59
N ALA A 58 -2.26 -3.90 9.67
CA ALA A 58 -0.95 -4.48 9.44
C ALA A 58 0.10 -3.37 9.34
N LEU A 59 1.36 -3.72 9.57
CA LEU A 59 2.47 -2.78 9.50
C LEU A 59 3.03 -2.74 8.07
N GLU A 60 2.95 -1.58 7.43
CA GLU A 60 3.59 -1.31 6.13
C GLU A 60 5.05 -0.90 6.37
N VAL A 61 5.99 -1.63 5.77
CA VAL A 61 7.44 -1.39 5.85
C VAL A 61 7.93 -0.95 4.48
N THR A 62 8.51 0.24 4.38
CA THR A 62 9.04 0.78 3.11
C THR A 62 10.56 0.72 3.13
N PHE A 63 11.17 0.20 2.06
CA PHE A 63 12.62 0.14 1.83
C PHE A 63 13.43 -0.76 2.80
N GLY A 64 12.80 -1.29 3.85
CA GLY A 64 13.43 -2.18 4.83
C GLY A 64 14.08 -1.44 5.99
N GLY A 65 15.18 -1.95 6.55
CA GLY A 65 15.88 -1.38 7.71
C GLY A 65 15.13 -1.44 9.05
N LEU A 66 13.89 -1.92 9.08
CA LEU A 66 13.11 -2.08 10.31
C LEU A 66 13.56 -3.33 11.09
N GLU A 67 13.75 -3.21 12.40
CA GLU A 67 13.99 -4.33 13.31
C GLU A 67 13.01 -4.32 14.47
N LEU A 68 12.45 -5.50 14.76
CA LEU A 68 11.42 -5.73 15.76
C LEU A 68 11.81 -6.91 16.65
N VAL A 69 11.60 -6.80 17.95
CA VAL A 69 11.72 -7.91 18.90
C VAL A 69 10.35 -8.30 19.41
N ALA A 70 10.03 -9.60 19.35
CA ALA A 70 8.80 -10.14 19.91
C ALA A 70 8.85 -10.08 21.45
N GLU A 71 7.84 -9.47 22.05
CA GLU A 71 7.67 -9.42 23.51
C GLU A 71 6.82 -10.58 24.02
N ARG A 72 6.28 -11.39 23.11
CA ARG A 72 5.44 -12.56 23.37
C ARG A 72 5.43 -13.49 22.16
N ASP A 73 4.89 -14.70 22.33
CA ASP A 73 4.62 -15.60 21.21
C ASP A 73 3.54 -15.03 20.28
N LEU A 74 3.84 -15.01 18.98
CA LEU A 74 3.02 -14.46 17.91
C LEU A 74 2.93 -15.44 16.74
N VAL A 75 1.86 -15.31 15.96
CA VAL A 75 1.79 -15.85 14.60
C VAL A 75 1.77 -14.67 13.65
N VAL A 76 2.71 -14.62 12.73
CA VAL A 76 2.91 -13.49 11.81
C VAL A 76 2.96 -13.96 10.37
N ALA A 77 2.77 -13.04 9.44
CA ALA A 77 3.06 -13.25 8.03
C ALA A 77 3.60 -11.96 7.41
N VAL A 78 4.54 -12.12 6.47
CA VAL A 78 5.08 -11.05 5.65
C VAL A 78 4.68 -11.29 4.20
N ALA A 79 4.11 -10.28 3.53
CA ALA A 79 3.80 -10.32 2.10
C ALA A 79 4.08 -8.97 1.44
N GLY A 80 3.98 -8.90 0.11
CA GLY A 80 4.43 -7.74 -0.67
C GLY A 80 5.87 -7.94 -1.14
N ALA A 81 6.68 -6.88 -1.05
CA ALA A 81 8.08 -6.91 -1.48
C ALA A 81 8.92 -7.91 -0.71
N ASP A 82 9.95 -8.44 -1.38
CA ASP A 82 11.06 -9.11 -0.72
C ASP A 82 12.06 -8.06 -0.25
N LEU A 83 12.11 -7.86 1.07
CA LEU A 83 13.03 -6.93 1.75
C LEU A 83 14.11 -7.70 2.53
N ALA A 84 14.49 -8.89 2.06
CA ALA A 84 15.48 -9.77 2.69
C ALA A 84 15.21 -9.96 4.20
N ALA A 85 13.94 -10.24 4.54
CA ALA A 85 13.55 -10.40 5.94
C ALA A 85 14.25 -11.61 6.58
N THR A 86 14.67 -11.47 7.83
CA THR A 86 15.28 -12.55 8.63
C THR A 86 14.61 -12.67 9.99
N LEU A 87 14.60 -13.89 10.54
CA LEU A 87 14.21 -14.19 11.91
C LEU A 87 15.42 -14.76 12.64
N ASP A 88 15.92 -14.05 13.65
CA ASP A 88 17.18 -14.35 14.35
C ASP A 88 18.40 -14.53 13.43
N GLY A 89 18.41 -13.82 12.29
CA GLY A 89 19.46 -13.88 11.28
C GLY A 89 19.24 -14.93 10.19
N GLU A 90 18.29 -15.85 10.37
CA GLU A 90 17.94 -16.84 9.35
C GLU A 90 16.94 -16.26 8.35
N PRO A 91 17.08 -16.52 7.03
CA PRO A 91 16.15 -16.04 6.02
C PRO A 91 14.69 -16.41 6.32
N LEU A 92 13.82 -15.41 6.37
CA LEU A 92 12.39 -15.59 6.58
C LEU A 92 11.71 -15.85 5.23
N ALA A 93 11.11 -17.02 5.08
CA ALA A 93 10.26 -17.33 3.94
C ALA A 93 8.96 -16.52 4.03
N GLY A 94 8.85 -15.44 3.24
CA GLY A 94 7.62 -14.65 3.12
C GLY A 94 6.45 -15.42 2.50
N TRP A 95 5.30 -14.76 2.39
CA TRP A 95 4.07 -15.30 1.79
C TRP A 95 3.54 -16.57 2.47
N ARG A 96 3.82 -16.74 3.76
CA ARG A 96 3.26 -17.80 4.63
C ARG A 96 3.11 -17.33 6.07
N ALA A 97 2.24 -18.00 6.81
CA ALA A 97 2.18 -17.88 8.27
C ALA A 97 3.42 -18.54 8.90
N LEU A 98 3.94 -17.90 9.94
CA LEU A 98 5.05 -18.40 10.75
C LEU A 98 4.85 -18.05 12.22
N ALA A 99 5.35 -18.92 13.10
CA ALA A 99 5.42 -18.64 14.53
C ALA A 99 6.66 -17.78 14.82
N MET A 100 6.50 -16.76 15.64
CA MET A 100 7.58 -15.92 16.17
C MET A 100 7.49 -15.99 17.70
N LYS A 101 8.51 -16.56 18.34
CA LYS A 101 8.59 -16.74 19.79
C LYS A 101 9.01 -15.46 20.49
N ALA A 102 8.60 -15.31 21.74
CA ALA A 102 9.07 -14.23 22.59
C ALA A 102 10.61 -14.18 22.60
N GLY A 103 11.17 -12.98 22.47
CA GLY A 103 12.61 -12.73 22.40
C GLY A 103 13.21 -12.81 20.99
N GLN A 104 12.53 -13.42 20.01
CA GLN A 104 13.05 -13.48 18.64
C GLN A 104 13.03 -12.11 17.97
N ARG A 105 14.00 -11.90 17.07
CA ARG A 105 14.19 -10.67 16.31
C ARG A 105 13.82 -10.87 14.85
N LEU A 106 12.84 -10.10 14.38
CA LEU A 106 12.50 -9.95 12.97
C LEU A 106 13.20 -8.71 12.42
N ALA A 107 14.04 -8.87 11.40
CA ALA A 107 14.74 -7.77 10.75
C ALA A 107 14.41 -7.73 9.25
N PHE A 108 14.16 -6.55 8.72
CA PHE A 108 14.09 -6.27 7.29
C PHE A 108 15.39 -5.57 6.90
N ASP A 109 16.06 -6.06 5.86
CA ASP A 109 17.32 -5.50 5.41
C ASP A 109 17.08 -4.62 4.17
N THR A 110 17.73 -4.91 3.05
CA THR A 110 17.62 -4.12 1.82
C THR A 110 16.62 -4.74 0.83
N PRO A 111 15.94 -3.93 -0.01
CA PRO A 111 14.97 -4.45 -0.97
C PRO A 111 15.65 -5.33 -2.04
N VAL A 112 15.15 -6.55 -2.21
CA VAL A 112 15.54 -7.49 -3.27
C VAL A 112 14.55 -7.45 -4.43
N ASN A 113 13.25 -7.36 -4.13
CA ASN A 113 12.19 -7.37 -5.13
C ASN A 113 10.97 -6.56 -4.67
N GLY A 114 10.81 -5.35 -5.21
CA GLY A 114 9.76 -4.41 -4.81
C GLY A 114 10.27 -3.41 -3.76
N LEU A 115 9.34 -2.65 -3.17
CA LEU A 115 9.65 -1.52 -2.29
C LEU A 115 8.95 -1.61 -0.92
N ARG A 116 7.76 -2.22 -0.84
CA ARG A 116 6.92 -2.21 0.37
C ARG A 116 6.50 -3.61 0.78
N ALA A 117 6.77 -3.98 2.02
CA ALA A 117 6.29 -5.23 2.62
C ALA A 117 5.24 -4.93 3.69
N TYR A 118 4.39 -5.91 3.99
CA TYR A 118 3.40 -5.83 5.05
C TYR A 118 3.61 -6.96 6.02
N LEU A 119 3.78 -6.60 7.29
CA LEU A 119 3.80 -7.52 8.41
C LEU A 119 2.42 -7.53 9.07
N ALA A 120 1.75 -8.68 9.05
CA ALA A 120 0.51 -8.90 9.78
C ALA A 120 0.77 -9.84 10.97
N VAL A 121 0.02 -9.63 12.04
CA VAL A 121 -0.01 -10.49 13.23
C VAL A 121 -1.40 -11.08 13.36
N ALA A 122 -1.52 -12.36 13.72
CA ALA A 122 -2.82 -13.00 13.96
C ALA A 122 -3.61 -12.24 15.05
N GLY A 123 -4.84 -11.86 14.73
CA GLY A 123 -5.68 -10.99 15.57
C GLY A 123 -5.51 -9.49 15.30
N GLY A 124 -4.47 -9.09 14.55
CA GLY A 124 -4.21 -7.71 14.17
C GLY A 124 -3.51 -6.87 15.24
N PHE A 125 -2.95 -5.75 14.80
CA PHE A 125 -2.46 -4.72 15.71
C PHE A 125 -3.62 -3.91 16.30
N ALA A 126 -3.44 -3.49 17.55
CA ALA A 126 -4.34 -2.62 18.27
C ALA A 126 -3.72 -1.22 18.41
N ALA A 127 -4.45 -0.20 17.97
CA ALA A 127 -4.08 1.20 18.11
C ALA A 127 -5.34 2.07 18.25
N PRO A 128 -5.23 3.31 18.77
CA PRO A 128 -6.37 4.21 18.89
C PRO A 128 -6.96 4.56 17.51
N PRO A 129 -8.25 4.28 17.26
CA PRO A 129 -8.87 4.65 15.98
C PRO A 129 -9.11 6.15 15.92
N VAL A 130 -8.75 6.77 14.80
CA VAL A 130 -8.99 8.18 14.50
C VAL A 130 -9.91 8.28 13.30
N LEU A 131 -11.12 8.82 13.51
CA LEU A 131 -12.18 8.86 12.50
C LEU A 131 -12.51 7.46 11.93
N GLY A 132 -12.54 6.45 12.80
CA GLY A 132 -12.92 5.08 12.46
C GLY A 132 -11.84 4.22 11.81
N SER A 133 -10.57 4.66 11.77
CA SER A 133 -9.45 3.85 11.26
C SER A 133 -8.14 4.20 11.96
N VAL A 134 -7.21 3.24 11.98
CA VAL A 134 -5.85 3.38 12.53
C VAL A 134 -4.81 3.69 11.45
N ALA A 135 -5.20 3.82 10.17
CA ALA A 135 -4.27 4.10 9.08
C ALA A 135 -3.42 5.35 9.34
N CYS A 136 -2.11 5.23 9.32
CA CYS A 136 -1.23 6.38 9.52
C CYS A 136 -1.20 7.28 8.28
N VAL A 137 -1.48 8.57 8.45
CA VAL A 137 -1.27 9.62 7.44
C VAL A 137 -0.38 10.70 8.06
N VAL A 138 0.92 10.59 7.81
CA VAL A 138 1.95 11.43 8.47
C VAL A 138 1.74 12.92 8.22
N ARG A 139 1.45 13.30 6.97
CA ARG A 139 1.23 14.70 6.58
C ARG A 139 0.13 15.37 7.42
N GLU A 140 -0.90 14.62 7.79
CA GLU A 140 -2.08 15.15 8.49
C GLU A 140 -2.04 14.88 10.00
N GLY A 141 -1.05 14.14 10.50
CA GLY A 141 -0.98 13.75 11.91
C GLY A 141 -2.15 12.86 12.34
N LEU A 142 -2.57 11.91 11.49
CA LEU A 142 -3.75 11.07 11.74
C LEU A 142 -3.41 9.59 11.88
N GLY A 143 -3.90 8.96 12.95
CA GLY A 143 -3.84 7.52 13.17
C GLY A 143 -2.44 7.01 13.49
N GLY A 144 -2.07 5.84 12.95
CA GLY A 144 -0.82 5.20 13.30
C GLY A 144 -0.90 4.42 14.60
N HIS A 145 0.26 4.03 15.10
CA HIS A 145 0.40 3.20 16.30
C HIS A 145 -0.01 3.95 17.59
N ASP A 146 0.05 5.28 17.56
CA ASP A 146 -0.20 6.19 18.67
C ASP A 146 -1.50 6.99 18.51
N GLY A 147 -1.99 7.14 17.27
CA GLY A 147 -3.17 7.93 16.93
C GLY A 147 -2.84 9.36 16.48
N GLN A 148 -1.56 9.75 16.44
CA GLN A 148 -1.10 11.10 16.11
C GLN A 148 -0.41 11.18 14.73
N GLY A 149 -0.49 10.11 13.94
CA GLY A 149 0.07 10.04 12.60
C GLY A 149 1.60 9.93 12.57
N HIS A 150 2.24 9.53 13.67
CA HIS A 150 3.68 9.34 13.66
C HIS A 150 4.07 8.03 12.96
N ARG A 151 5.21 8.09 12.27
CA ARG A 151 5.96 6.89 11.85
C ARG A 151 6.52 6.20 13.09
N LEU A 152 6.75 4.88 13.00
CA LEU A 152 7.44 4.18 14.08
C LEU A 152 8.85 4.76 14.29
N ALA A 153 9.23 4.85 15.55
CA ALA A 153 10.51 5.26 16.06
C ALA A 153 11.12 4.13 16.94
N GLU A 154 12.42 4.23 17.20
CA GLU A 154 13.10 3.30 18.10
C GLU A 154 12.52 3.41 19.52
N GLY A 155 12.27 2.27 20.14
CA GLY A 155 11.64 2.18 21.46
C GLY A 155 10.11 2.12 21.43
N ASP A 156 9.46 2.33 20.28
CA ASP A 156 8.01 2.19 20.19
C ASP A 156 7.56 0.74 20.41
N HIS A 157 6.36 0.59 20.95
CA HIS A 157 5.73 -0.71 21.18
C HIS A 157 4.44 -0.82 20.38
N LEU A 158 4.41 -1.81 19.48
CA LEU A 158 3.20 -2.21 18.80
C LEU A 158 2.41 -3.17 19.68
N ARG A 159 1.10 -2.90 19.81
CA ARG A 159 0.19 -3.67 20.65
C ARG A 159 -0.71 -4.56 19.82
N VAL A 160 -1.20 -5.62 20.42
CA VAL A 160 -2.23 -6.52 19.86
C VAL A 160 -3.34 -6.70 20.87
N SER A 161 -4.53 -7.08 20.41
CA SER A 161 -5.56 -7.55 21.33
C SER A 161 -5.16 -8.92 21.89
N PRO A 162 -5.26 -9.17 23.21
CA PRO A 162 -5.09 -10.48 23.79
C PRO A 162 -6.08 -11.44 23.13
N ARG A 163 -5.56 -12.37 22.33
CA ARG A 163 -6.37 -13.43 21.73
C ARG A 163 -6.93 -14.29 22.87
N ARG A 164 -8.24 -14.58 22.86
CA ARG A 164 -8.75 -15.77 23.56
C ARG A 164 -8.14 -16.97 22.84
N ALA A 165 -7.28 -17.73 23.52
CA ALA A 165 -6.72 -18.96 22.97
C ALA A 165 -7.87 -19.84 22.43
N GLY A 166 -7.89 -20.09 21.12
CA GLY A 166 -8.84 -21.02 20.50
C GLY A 166 -9.50 -20.57 19.21
N SER A 167 -9.65 -21.54 18.31
CA SER A 167 -10.33 -21.57 17.01
C SER A 167 -9.57 -20.97 15.82
N GLY A 168 -9.34 -21.82 14.81
CA GLY A 168 -8.50 -21.59 13.63
C GLY A 168 -7.20 -22.40 13.74
N GLY A 169 -7.26 -23.66 13.31
CA GLY A 169 -6.16 -24.63 13.43
C GLY A 169 -4.86 -24.14 12.78
N GLU A 170 -3.76 -24.70 13.28
CA GLU A 170 -2.36 -24.52 12.86
C GLU A 170 -2.10 -25.07 11.45
N THR A 171 -2.98 -24.82 10.48
CA THR A 171 -2.62 -25.05 9.09
C THR A 171 -1.66 -23.94 8.69
N ALA A 172 -0.41 -24.28 8.42
CA ALA A 172 0.55 -23.38 7.79
C ALA A 172 -0.04 -22.89 6.46
N ARG A 173 -0.67 -21.71 6.47
CA ARG A 173 -1.21 -21.09 5.26
C ARG A 173 -0.05 -20.50 4.49
N ALA A 174 0.11 -20.90 3.24
CA ALA A 174 1.04 -20.29 2.31
C ALA A 174 0.25 -19.76 1.12
N ALA A 175 0.62 -18.58 0.63
CA ALA A 175 0.02 -18.05 -0.58
C ALA A 175 0.47 -18.91 -1.77
N PRO A 176 -0.43 -19.18 -2.72
CA PRO A 176 -0.09 -19.92 -3.92
C PRO A 176 0.95 -19.13 -4.75
N PRO A 177 1.77 -19.77 -5.59
CA PRO A 177 2.84 -19.09 -6.33
C PRO A 177 2.34 -17.91 -7.18
N GLU A 178 1.14 -17.98 -7.73
CA GLU A 178 0.53 -16.95 -8.58
C GLU A 178 0.19 -15.67 -7.81
N ALA A 179 0.06 -15.78 -6.48
CA ALA A 179 -0.06 -14.62 -5.62
C ALA A 179 1.28 -13.90 -5.41
N ARG A 180 2.42 -14.50 -5.74
CA ARG A 180 3.74 -13.90 -5.49
C ARG A 180 4.19 -13.14 -6.72
N ILE A 181 3.87 -11.85 -6.76
CA ILE A 181 4.16 -10.99 -7.91
C ILE A 181 5.67 -10.75 -8.01
N ASP A 182 6.24 -10.91 -9.21
CA ASP A 182 7.61 -10.46 -9.50
C ASP A 182 7.62 -8.94 -9.79
N TYR A 183 8.17 -8.15 -8.88
CA TYR A 183 8.27 -6.68 -9.01
C TYR A 183 9.43 -6.22 -9.90
N ARG A 184 10.30 -7.12 -10.37
CA ARG A 184 11.35 -6.79 -11.35
C ARG A 184 10.83 -6.69 -12.78
N GLN A 185 9.68 -7.31 -13.07
CA GLN A 185 9.05 -7.24 -14.38
C GLN A 185 8.54 -5.81 -14.67
N PRO A 186 8.53 -5.34 -15.92
CA PRO A 186 7.92 -4.07 -16.28
C PRO A 186 6.48 -3.98 -15.78
N ALA A 187 6.11 -2.86 -15.14
CA ALA A 187 4.77 -2.70 -14.59
C ALA A 187 3.78 -2.26 -15.67
N GLU A 188 2.80 -3.12 -16.00
CA GLU A 188 1.61 -2.71 -16.73
C GLU A 188 0.55 -2.18 -15.75
N LEU A 189 0.17 -0.92 -15.91
CA LEU A 189 -0.74 -0.21 -15.02
C LEU A 189 -2.09 -0.02 -15.72
N ALA A 190 -3.05 -0.87 -15.37
CA ALA A 190 -4.42 -0.79 -15.88
C ALA A 190 -5.07 0.54 -15.46
N LEU A 191 -5.53 1.32 -16.45
CA LEU A 191 -6.11 2.64 -16.33
C LEU A 191 -7.50 2.66 -16.98
N LEU A 192 -8.49 3.16 -16.24
CA LEU A 192 -9.82 3.47 -16.75
C LEU A 192 -9.81 4.89 -17.31
N PRO A 193 -10.02 5.10 -18.62
CA PRO A 193 -10.09 6.44 -19.19
C PRO A 193 -11.13 7.31 -18.49
N GLY A 194 -10.77 8.56 -18.21
CA GLY A 194 -11.62 9.50 -17.48
C GLY A 194 -12.48 10.38 -18.39
N ALA A 195 -13.37 11.17 -17.79
CA ALA A 195 -14.23 12.10 -18.53
C ALA A 195 -13.44 13.13 -19.37
N GLN A 196 -12.27 13.56 -18.86
CA GLN A 196 -11.42 14.52 -19.54
C GLN A 196 -10.53 13.91 -20.64
N VAL A 197 -10.59 12.60 -20.90
CA VAL A 197 -9.70 11.93 -21.85
C VAL A 197 -9.80 12.51 -23.27
N GLY A 198 -10.99 12.97 -23.67
CA GLY A 198 -11.23 13.59 -24.99
C GLY A 198 -10.60 14.98 -25.17
N GLU A 199 -10.12 15.59 -24.10
CA GLU A 199 -9.46 16.91 -24.15
C GLU A 199 -7.96 16.80 -24.45
N PHE A 200 -7.39 15.60 -24.40
CA PHE A 200 -6.01 15.34 -24.79
C PHE A 200 -5.90 15.16 -26.30
N SER A 201 -4.81 15.64 -26.90
CA SER A 201 -4.58 15.45 -28.33
C SER A 201 -4.46 13.96 -28.68
N GLY A 202 -4.81 13.57 -29.91
CA GLY A 202 -4.69 12.18 -30.37
C GLY A 202 -3.27 11.63 -30.24
N GLU A 203 -2.26 12.47 -30.52
CA GLU A 203 -0.86 12.13 -30.29
C GLU A 203 -0.55 11.89 -28.79
N SER A 204 -1.10 12.70 -27.90
CA SER A 204 -0.90 12.54 -26.46
C SER A 204 -1.55 11.25 -25.96
N LEU A 205 -2.76 10.92 -26.43
CA LEU A 205 -3.41 9.66 -26.10
C LEU A 205 -2.62 8.46 -26.63
N TYR A 206 -2.11 8.55 -27.86
CA TYR A 206 -1.23 7.52 -28.41
C TYR A 206 0.01 7.33 -27.53
N ARG A 207 0.71 8.41 -27.17
CA ARG A 207 1.88 8.38 -26.27
C ARG A 207 1.53 7.83 -24.89
N ALA A 208 0.41 8.26 -24.30
CA ALA A 208 -0.06 7.82 -22.98
C ALA A 208 -0.09 6.30 -22.86
N PHE A 209 -0.60 5.62 -23.88
CA PHE A 209 -0.85 4.17 -23.85
C PHE A 209 0.17 3.33 -24.62
N ASN A 210 1.12 3.93 -25.35
CA ASN A 210 2.11 3.21 -26.14
C ASN A 210 3.57 3.55 -25.81
N ALA A 211 3.83 4.58 -25.00
CA ALA A 211 5.17 4.89 -24.51
C ALA A 211 5.49 4.17 -23.18
N SER A 212 6.79 4.01 -22.90
CA SER A 212 7.28 3.73 -21.54
C SER A 212 7.32 5.04 -20.75
N TRP A 213 6.98 4.95 -19.47
CA TRP A 213 7.08 6.02 -18.49
C TRP A 213 8.09 5.63 -17.41
N ARG A 214 8.84 6.58 -16.85
CA ARG A 214 9.76 6.32 -15.73
C ARG A 214 9.16 6.84 -14.43
N VAL A 215 9.27 6.07 -13.36
CA VAL A 215 8.93 6.56 -12.01
C VAL A 215 9.92 7.63 -11.58
N ASP A 216 9.40 8.79 -11.20
CA ASP A 216 10.19 9.93 -10.72
C ASP A 216 10.78 9.67 -9.32
N ASP A 217 11.81 10.44 -8.93
CA ASP A 217 12.49 10.30 -7.64
C ASP A 217 11.62 10.75 -6.44
N ARG A 218 10.67 11.64 -6.67
CA ARG A 218 9.74 12.18 -5.65
C ARG A 218 8.50 11.32 -5.41
N ALA A 219 8.57 10.01 -5.71
CA ALA A 219 7.46 9.08 -5.53
C ALA A 219 7.16 8.81 -4.05
N ASP A 220 5.93 9.10 -3.61
CA ASP A 220 5.50 8.87 -2.22
C ASP A 220 4.07 8.30 -2.14
N ARG A 221 3.50 8.29 -0.93
CA ARG A 221 2.13 7.79 -0.68
C ARG A 221 1.03 8.75 -1.17
N MET A 222 1.34 10.02 -1.46
CA MET A 222 0.41 10.97 -2.05
C MET A 222 0.24 10.72 -3.53
N GLY A 223 1.35 10.48 -4.23
CA GLY A 223 1.32 10.19 -5.66
C GLY A 223 2.68 9.88 -6.23
N VAL A 224 2.65 9.35 -7.44
CA VAL A 224 3.84 8.99 -8.21
C VAL A 224 3.80 9.74 -9.52
N ARG A 225 4.80 10.61 -9.71
CA ARG A 225 5.02 11.29 -10.99
C ARG A 225 5.68 10.33 -11.97
N LEU A 226 5.24 10.41 -13.22
CA LEU A 226 5.70 9.59 -14.33
C LEU A 226 6.39 10.49 -15.35
N ALA A 227 7.71 10.32 -15.50
CA ALA A 227 8.52 11.06 -16.45
C ALA A 227 8.47 10.39 -17.84
N GLY A 228 8.19 11.18 -18.87
CA GLY A 228 8.09 10.70 -20.25
C GLY A 228 7.76 11.80 -21.26
N PRO A 229 7.33 11.44 -22.47
CA PRO A 229 6.92 12.40 -23.48
C PRO A 229 5.78 13.29 -22.94
N PRO A 230 5.87 14.63 -23.07
CA PRO A 230 4.83 15.50 -22.54
C PRO A 230 3.49 15.26 -23.25
N LEU A 231 2.44 15.17 -22.44
CA LEU A 231 1.06 15.07 -22.88
C LEU A 231 0.43 16.47 -22.96
N HIS A 232 -0.29 16.72 -24.05
CA HIS A 232 -0.95 18.00 -24.30
C HIS A 232 -2.46 17.83 -24.11
N CYS A 233 -3.00 18.57 -23.14
CA CYS A 233 -4.42 18.71 -22.89
C CYS A 233 -4.87 20.11 -23.32
N ARG A 234 -6.05 20.22 -23.94
CA ARG A 234 -6.68 21.51 -24.26
C ARG A 234 -7.08 22.28 -23.01
N LEU A 235 -7.42 21.56 -21.93
CA LEU A 235 -7.70 22.14 -20.62
C LEU A 235 -6.39 22.39 -19.88
N THR A 236 -6.19 23.62 -19.42
CA THR A 236 -5.03 23.99 -18.59
C THR A 236 -5.35 23.96 -17.10
N SER A 237 -6.62 24.17 -16.74
CA SER A 237 -7.14 24.06 -15.37
C SER A 237 -8.64 23.74 -15.39
N MET A 238 -9.13 23.25 -14.26
CA MET A 238 -10.54 22.94 -14.02
C MET A 238 -10.97 23.52 -12.67
N ILE A 239 -12.28 23.66 -12.49
CA ILE A 239 -12.86 23.82 -11.16
C ILE A 239 -12.41 22.63 -10.31
N SER A 240 -11.99 22.88 -9.07
CA SER A 240 -11.51 21.81 -8.19
C SER A 240 -12.60 20.77 -7.93
N GLU A 241 -12.31 19.52 -8.27
CA GLU A 241 -13.22 18.39 -8.12
C GLU A 241 -12.64 17.31 -7.20
N GLY A 242 -13.51 16.46 -6.67
CA GLY A 242 -13.10 15.32 -5.86
C GLY A 242 -12.16 14.36 -6.59
N ILE A 243 -11.14 13.87 -5.87
CA ILE A 243 -10.10 13.00 -6.44
C ILE A 243 -10.26 11.54 -5.94
N GLY A 244 -10.55 10.65 -6.88
CA GLY A 244 -10.54 9.20 -6.68
C GLY A 244 -9.14 8.63 -6.54
N LEU A 245 -9.02 7.45 -5.90
CA LEU A 245 -7.75 6.71 -5.86
C LEU A 245 -7.34 6.36 -7.29
N GLY A 246 -6.05 6.49 -7.59
CA GLY A 246 -5.50 6.18 -8.90
C GLY A 246 -5.72 7.26 -9.95
N ALA A 247 -6.41 8.37 -9.63
CA ALA A 247 -6.57 9.47 -10.56
C ALA A 247 -5.20 9.90 -11.13
N VAL A 248 -5.09 9.91 -12.46
CA VAL A 248 -3.88 10.28 -13.17
C VAL A 248 -4.05 11.70 -13.68
N GLN A 249 -3.57 12.67 -12.90
CA GLN A 249 -3.59 14.08 -13.26
C GLN A 249 -2.46 14.41 -14.24
N VAL A 250 -2.70 15.34 -15.14
CA VAL A 250 -1.68 15.86 -16.06
C VAL A 250 -1.61 17.38 -15.87
N PRO A 251 -0.60 17.90 -15.16
CA PRO A 251 -0.36 19.33 -15.03
C PRO A 251 0.09 19.97 -16.36
N PRO A 252 0.28 21.31 -16.40
CA PRO A 252 0.70 22.02 -17.61
C PRO A 252 2.04 21.57 -18.22
N ASP A 253 2.93 20.94 -17.44
CA ASP A 253 4.18 20.38 -17.94
C ASP A 253 4.01 19.03 -18.68
N GLY A 254 2.79 18.51 -18.74
CA GLY A 254 2.43 17.32 -19.48
C GLY A 254 2.89 16.00 -18.85
N GLN A 255 3.44 16.01 -17.63
CA GLN A 255 3.93 14.81 -16.95
C GLN A 255 2.84 14.21 -16.06
N PRO A 256 2.37 12.98 -16.31
CA PRO A 256 1.32 12.37 -15.51
C PRO A 256 1.72 12.18 -14.03
N ILE A 257 0.76 12.37 -13.13
CA ILE A 257 0.90 12.11 -11.69
C ILE A 257 -0.24 11.18 -11.27
N ALA A 258 0.10 9.94 -10.92
CA ALA A 258 -0.85 8.96 -10.41
C ALA A 258 -1.03 9.14 -8.90
N LEU A 259 -2.23 9.52 -8.47
CA LEU A 259 -2.53 9.86 -7.08
C LEU A 259 -2.89 8.61 -6.26
N LEU A 260 -2.25 8.45 -5.11
CA LEU A 260 -2.31 7.26 -4.26
C LEU A 260 -3.13 7.49 -2.98
N ASN A 261 -2.91 6.67 -1.95
CA ASN A 261 -3.77 6.60 -0.77
C ASN A 261 -3.78 7.87 0.07
N ASP A 262 -2.66 8.59 0.09
CA ASP A 262 -2.50 9.81 0.89
C ASP A 262 -2.77 11.09 0.08
N ARG A 263 -3.28 10.98 -1.15
CA ARG A 263 -3.56 12.12 -2.05
C ARG A 263 -4.48 13.17 -1.42
N GLN A 264 -4.36 14.40 -1.92
CA GLN A 264 -5.33 15.48 -1.66
C GLN A 264 -6.76 15.09 -2.06
N THR A 265 -7.74 15.66 -1.37
CA THR A 265 -9.17 15.33 -1.56
C THR A 265 -9.78 15.96 -2.80
N ILE A 266 -9.33 17.17 -3.17
CA ILE A 266 -9.79 17.92 -4.34
C ILE A 266 -8.60 18.42 -5.18
N GLY A 267 -8.82 18.65 -6.47
CA GLY A 267 -7.83 19.32 -7.32
C GLY A 267 -8.38 19.68 -8.69
N GLY A 268 -7.66 20.57 -9.38
CA GLY A 268 -8.12 21.22 -10.61
C GLY A 268 -7.32 20.87 -11.86
N TYR A 269 -6.52 19.80 -11.86
CA TYR A 269 -5.80 19.38 -13.08
C TYR A 269 -6.59 18.36 -13.89
N PRO A 270 -6.56 18.44 -15.23
CA PRO A 270 -7.22 17.47 -16.10
C PRO A 270 -6.65 16.07 -15.84
N ARG A 271 -7.49 15.05 -16.03
CA ARG A 271 -7.14 13.66 -15.73
C ARG A 271 -7.23 12.80 -16.99
N LEU A 272 -6.20 12.01 -17.23
CA LEU A 272 -6.26 10.96 -18.27
C LEU A 272 -7.30 9.90 -17.91
N GLY A 273 -7.44 9.63 -16.60
CA GLY A 273 -8.34 8.63 -16.05
C GLY A 273 -7.96 8.24 -14.63
N ALA A 274 -8.24 7.01 -14.25
CA ALA A 274 -7.87 6.46 -12.95
C ALA A 274 -7.26 5.05 -13.08
N LEU A 275 -6.12 4.84 -12.45
CA LEU A 275 -5.56 3.51 -12.23
C LEU A 275 -6.53 2.66 -11.41
N THR A 276 -6.61 1.37 -11.75
CA THR A 276 -7.32 0.40 -10.90
C THR A 276 -6.60 0.27 -9.54
N PRO A 277 -7.29 -0.15 -8.46
CA PRO A 277 -6.65 -0.36 -7.15
C PRO A 277 -5.44 -1.31 -7.19
N LEU A 278 -5.49 -2.35 -8.04
CA LEU A 278 -4.38 -3.28 -8.22
C LEU A 278 -3.23 -2.66 -9.04
N ALA A 279 -3.53 -1.78 -9.99
CA ALA A 279 -2.51 -1.01 -10.69
C ALA A 279 -1.84 0.03 -9.75
N CYS A 280 -2.59 0.68 -8.85
CA CYS A 280 -2.00 1.48 -7.77
C CYS A 280 -1.08 0.65 -6.89
N SER A 281 -1.50 -0.56 -6.54
CA SER A 281 -0.70 -1.49 -5.74
C SER A 281 0.59 -1.88 -6.45
N ARG A 282 0.52 -2.13 -7.77
CA ARG A 282 1.69 -2.40 -8.59
C ARG A 282 2.63 -1.19 -8.66
N LEU A 283 2.10 0.01 -8.89
CA LEU A 283 2.88 1.24 -8.96
C LEU A 283 3.56 1.56 -7.62
N ALA A 284 2.91 1.28 -6.50
CA ALA A 284 3.47 1.45 -5.16
C ALA A 284 4.64 0.49 -4.86
N GLN A 285 4.93 -0.46 -5.74
CA GLN A 285 6.09 -1.34 -5.64
C GLN A 285 7.24 -0.92 -6.55
N CYS A 286 7.00 0.06 -7.43
CA CYS A 286 8.00 0.53 -8.36
C CYS A 286 9.03 1.43 -7.67
N LEU A 287 10.30 1.21 -7.98
CA LEU A 287 11.42 2.05 -7.53
C LEU A 287 11.60 3.25 -8.47
N PRO A 288 12.17 4.38 -7.98
CA PRO A 288 12.61 5.46 -8.84
C PRO A 288 13.42 4.98 -10.05
N GLY A 289 13.14 5.52 -11.23
CA GLY A 289 13.77 5.17 -12.50
C GLY A 289 13.21 3.93 -13.19
N GLN A 290 12.42 3.08 -12.50
CA GLN A 290 11.79 1.91 -13.13
C GLN A 290 10.78 2.32 -14.20
N GLU A 291 10.71 1.50 -15.26
CA GLU A 291 9.77 1.71 -16.35
C GLU A 291 8.40 1.09 -16.06
N VAL A 292 7.37 1.86 -16.38
CA VAL A 292 5.96 1.46 -16.29
C VAL A 292 5.25 1.80 -17.60
N ARG A 293 4.14 1.11 -17.88
CA ARG A 293 3.29 1.36 -19.04
C ARG A 293 1.85 1.52 -18.60
N LEU A 294 1.16 2.53 -19.13
CA LEU A 294 -0.28 2.70 -18.89
C LEU A 294 -1.05 1.85 -19.91
N LYS A 295 -2.08 1.14 -19.46
CA LYS A 295 -2.90 0.28 -20.30
C LYS A 295 -4.36 0.64 -20.11
N ALA A 296 -4.99 1.17 -21.16
CA ALA A 296 -6.42 1.43 -21.12
C ALA A 296 -7.21 0.14 -20.93
N VAL A 297 -8.16 0.12 -20.00
CA VAL A 297 -9.05 -1.01 -19.74
C VAL A 297 -10.50 -0.56 -19.67
N ALA A 298 -11.42 -1.45 -20.05
CA ALA A 298 -12.85 -1.23 -19.89
C ALA A 298 -13.28 -1.40 -18.43
N SER A 299 -14.34 -0.68 -18.03
CA SER A 299 -14.84 -0.64 -16.65
C SER A 299 -15.30 -2.01 -16.14
N GLU A 300 -15.93 -2.77 -17.01
CA GLU A 300 -16.48 -4.10 -16.76
C GLU A 300 -15.35 -5.09 -16.45
N ARG A 301 -14.26 -5.02 -17.23
CA ARG A 301 -13.09 -5.87 -17.02
C ARG A 301 -12.38 -5.52 -15.72
N ALA A 302 -12.15 -4.23 -15.45
CA ALA A 302 -11.53 -3.77 -14.21
C ALA A 302 -12.33 -4.20 -12.98
N LEU A 303 -13.66 -4.11 -13.03
CA LEU A 303 -14.55 -4.54 -11.96
C LEU A 303 -14.51 -6.07 -11.76
N ALA A 304 -14.54 -6.85 -12.85
CA ALA A 304 -14.47 -8.30 -12.79
C ALA A 304 -13.14 -8.78 -12.17
N ASP A 305 -12.01 -8.18 -12.58
CA ASP A 305 -10.69 -8.50 -12.04
C ASP A 305 -10.59 -8.13 -10.55
N TYR A 306 -11.13 -6.97 -10.15
CA TYR A 306 -11.16 -6.57 -8.74
C TYR A 306 -12.05 -7.48 -7.87
N ARG A 307 -13.22 -7.90 -8.38
CA ARG A 307 -14.09 -8.86 -7.67
C ARG A 307 -13.42 -10.22 -7.49
N ARG A 308 -12.73 -10.72 -8.52
CA ARG A 308 -11.95 -11.97 -8.44
C ARG A 308 -10.83 -11.89 -7.41
N PHE A 309 -10.14 -10.76 -7.34
CA PHE A 309 -9.15 -10.52 -6.29
C PHE A 309 -9.82 -10.53 -4.90
N ARG A 310 -10.92 -9.78 -4.72
CA ARG A 310 -11.63 -9.70 -3.44
C ARG A 310 -12.21 -11.04 -2.97
N SER A 311 -12.63 -11.93 -3.87
CA SER A 311 -13.20 -13.23 -3.50
C SER A 311 -12.19 -14.18 -2.83
N VAL A 312 -10.88 -13.92 -2.95
CA VAL A 312 -9.86 -14.68 -2.22
C VAL A 312 -9.87 -14.35 -0.71
N PHE A 313 -10.35 -13.16 -0.34
CA PHE A 313 -10.29 -12.60 1.01
C PHE A 313 -11.67 -12.36 1.62
N ALA A 314 -12.72 -12.95 1.03
CA ALA A 314 -14.10 -12.85 1.46
C ALA A 314 -14.46 -13.93 2.48
#